data_AF-A0A1Q9GIY5-F1
#
_entry.id   AF-A0A1Q9GIY5-F1
#
_cell.length_a   1.000
_cell.length_b   1.000
_cell.length_c   1.000
_cell.angle_alpha   90.00
_cell.angle_beta   90.00
_cell.angle_gamma   90.00
#
_symmetry.space_group_name_H-M   'P 1'
#
loop_
_entity.id
_entity.type
_entity.pdbx_description
1 polymer ?
#
loop_
_entity_poly.entity_id
_entity_poly.type
_entity_poly.pdbx_seq_one_letter_code
_entity_poly.pdbx_strand_id
1 'polypeptide(L)'
;MLPALLTLGCSLSANAAIDRNDVPSCTSSLPQELVNHSNERELFIVLDRTMAHSLHDNMKSEMYQQIKRFLEPGDAVQMVQFSSFYNDGYTNIAFQGKTDLPLAPEQRNHVRKSQLAKLDKCLKKQSVFFVNKIGQTLKDSFVAQETPTNTELIGTLSDIASQIVANSSAKRKVVLLVSDMLENSDITSFYGNGRIRTIDPQKELALVSQKSMFTDFANADIYIIGTGVLPGGQSYVSTQKMKQLQTFWQGYFQQSNAKLLGMGRPMLLSQMK
;
A
#
# COMPACT_ATOMS: atom_id res chain seq x y z
N MET A 1 38.48 -48.74 25.60
CA MET A 1 37.98 -47.40 25.96
C MET A 1 37.34 -46.80 24.72
N LEU A 2 36.00 -46.84 24.64
CA LEU A 2 35.20 -46.24 23.56
C LEU A 2 34.72 -44.86 24.03
N PRO A 3 34.87 -43.76 23.27
CA PRO A 3 34.22 -42.51 23.61
C PRO A 3 32.79 -42.51 23.09
N ALA A 4 31.84 -42.23 23.99
CA ALA A 4 30.44 -41.99 23.67
C ALA A 4 30.29 -40.60 23.03
N LEU A 5 29.71 -40.54 21.83
CA LEU A 5 29.28 -39.30 21.20
C LEU A 5 27.96 -38.84 21.84
N LEU A 6 28.00 -37.77 22.64
CA LEU A 6 26.79 -37.02 23.03
C LEU A 6 26.37 -36.11 21.86
N THR A 7 25.24 -36.41 21.24
CA THR A 7 24.56 -35.47 20.34
C THR A 7 23.76 -34.46 21.16
N LEU A 8 24.25 -33.22 21.22
CA LEU A 8 23.51 -32.09 21.78
C LEU A 8 22.39 -31.69 20.80
N GLY A 9 21.14 -31.98 21.15
CA GLY A 9 19.96 -31.51 20.43
C GLY A 9 19.80 -30.01 20.64
N CYS A 10 20.09 -29.22 19.61
CA CYS A 10 19.83 -27.79 19.59
C CYS A 10 18.34 -27.57 19.27
N SER A 11 17.52 -27.38 20.29
CA SER A 11 16.12 -26.97 20.14
C SER A 11 16.08 -25.56 19.54
N LEU A 12 15.82 -25.45 18.24
CA LEU A 12 15.48 -24.19 17.60
C LEU A 12 14.11 -23.76 18.13
N SER A 13 14.09 -22.90 19.14
CA SER A 13 12.91 -22.16 19.52
C SER A 13 12.57 -21.21 18.36
N ALA A 14 11.61 -21.60 17.53
CA ALA A 14 10.99 -20.71 16.57
C ALA A 14 10.26 -19.60 17.36
N ASN A 15 10.90 -18.45 17.50
CA ASN A 15 10.19 -17.24 17.88
C ASN A 15 9.23 -16.94 16.74
N ALA A 16 7.95 -17.29 16.91
CA ALA A 16 6.90 -16.77 16.07
C ALA A 16 6.95 -15.25 16.20
N ALA A 17 7.41 -14.56 15.15
CA ALA A 17 7.32 -13.12 15.08
C ALA A 17 5.84 -12.77 15.32
N ILE A 18 5.56 -12.01 16.37
CA ILE A 18 4.23 -11.45 16.58
C ILE A 18 4.06 -10.43 15.46
N ASP A 19 3.35 -10.83 14.40
CA ASP A 19 3.00 -9.92 13.31
C ASP A 19 2.30 -8.70 13.92
N ARG A 20 2.85 -7.51 13.63
CA ARG A 20 2.27 -6.24 14.07
C ARG A 20 0.84 -6.16 13.54
N ASN A 21 -0.12 -5.99 14.45
CA ASN A 21 -1.51 -5.70 14.10
C ASN A 21 -2.03 -4.56 14.98
N ASP A 22 -2.21 -3.40 14.36
CA ASP A 22 -2.67 -2.17 14.99
C ASP A 22 -4.21 -2.19 15.23
N VAL A 23 -4.87 -3.33 14.96
CA VAL A 23 -6.32 -3.53 15.09
C VAL A 23 -6.62 -4.59 16.16
N PRO A 24 -7.39 -4.25 17.21
CA PRO A 24 -7.78 -5.23 18.23
C PRO A 24 -8.65 -6.35 17.64
N SER A 25 -8.32 -7.60 17.93
CA SER A 25 -9.11 -8.76 17.49
C SER A 25 -10.40 -8.93 18.29
N CYS A 26 -11.47 -9.32 17.59
CA CYS A 26 -12.78 -9.70 18.10
C CYS A 26 -12.96 -11.20 18.34
N THR A 27 -12.08 -12.03 17.79
CA THR A 27 -12.21 -13.49 17.77
C THR A 27 -11.31 -14.21 18.78
N SER A 28 -10.45 -13.47 19.49
CA SER A 28 -9.50 -14.01 20.48
C SER A 28 -10.12 -14.83 21.62
N SER A 29 -11.41 -14.61 21.92
CA SER A 29 -12.15 -15.33 22.97
C SER A 29 -12.98 -16.51 22.45
N LEU A 30 -12.92 -16.80 21.14
CA LEU A 30 -13.62 -17.90 20.50
C LEU A 30 -12.66 -19.10 20.31
N PRO A 31 -13.21 -20.33 20.24
CA PRO A 31 -12.43 -21.48 19.77
C PRO A 31 -11.89 -21.21 18.37
N GLN A 32 -10.58 -21.37 18.18
CA GLN A 32 -9.90 -20.95 16.95
C GLN A 32 -10.28 -21.84 15.76
N GLU A 33 -10.76 -23.05 16.00
CA GLU A 33 -11.25 -23.97 14.96
C GLU A 33 -12.49 -23.43 14.24
N LEU A 34 -13.23 -22.51 14.88
CA LEU A 34 -14.42 -21.88 14.30
C LEU A 34 -14.07 -20.63 13.48
N VAL A 35 -12.86 -20.09 13.64
CA VAL A 35 -12.44 -18.79 13.10
C VAL A 35 -11.74 -18.99 11.76
N ASN A 36 -12.16 -18.24 10.74
CA ASN A 36 -11.42 -18.20 9.48
C ASN A 36 -10.25 -17.22 9.59
N HIS A 37 -9.04 -17.73 9.42
CA HIS A 37 -7.80 -16.94 9.43
C HIS A 37 -7.29 -16.58 8.03
N SER A 38 -7.98 -16.99 6.96
CA SER A 38 -7.50 -16.78 5.59
C SER A 38 -7.27 -15.30 5.27
N ASN A 39 -6.21 -15.04 4.49
CA ASN A 39 -5.90 -13.70 3.98
C ASN A 39 -6.32 -13.66 2.51
N GLU A 40 -7.57 -13.28 2.26
CA GLU A 40 -8.10 -13.28 0.89
C GLU A 40 -7.63 -12.04 0.13
N ARG A 41 -7.66 -10.86 0.79
CA ARG A 41 -7.34 -9.59 0.15
C ARG A 41 -6.56 -8.68 1.09
N GLU A 42 -5.55 -8.04 0.52
CA GLU A 42 -4.74 -7.04 1.20
C GLU A 42 -4.58 -5.77 0.36
N LEU A 43 -4.78 -4.62 1.00
CA LEU A 43 -4.61 -3.30 0.41
C LEU A 43 -3.33 -2.65 0.93
N PHE A 44 -2.41 -2.36 0.02
CA PHE A 44 -1.21 -1.57 0.28
C PHE A 44 -1.51 -0.13 -0.12
N ILE A 45 -1.56 0.77 0.86
CA ILE A 45 -1.69 2.21 0.60
C ILE A 45 -0.29 2.79 0.67
N VAL A 46 0.23 3.23 -0.47
CA VAL A 46 1.59 3.76 -0.57
C VAL A 46 1.53 5.27 -0.78
N LEU A 47 2.09 6.02 0.16
CA LEU A 47 1.94 7.46 0.28
C LEU A 47 3.26 8.17 -0.01
N ASP A 48 3.29 8.91 -1.11
CA ASP A 48 4.35 9.85 -1.43
C ASP A 48 4.14 11.14 -0.62
N ARG A 49 4.94 11.31 0.43
CA ARG A 49 4.82 12.45 1.35
C ARG A 49 5.33 13.75 0.74
N THR A 50 6.06 13.70 -0.37
CA THR A 50 6.50 14.92 -1.08
C THR A 50 5.30 15.73 -1.60
N MET A 51 4.17 15.04 -1.85
CA MET A 51 2.91 15.64 -2.26
C MET A 51 2.12 16.31 -1.14
N ALA A 52 2.52 16.22 0.12
CA ALA A 52 1.70 16.66 1.26
C ALA A 52 1.17 18.11 1.11
N HIS A 53 2.00 18.99 0.53
CA HIS A 53 1.66 20.40 0.24
C HIS A 53 0.73 20.61 -0.96
N SER A 54 0.66 19.64 -1.87
CA SER A 54 -0.07 19.73 -3.13
C SER A 54 -1.47 19.10 -3.06
N LEU A 55 -1.74 18.31 -2.01
CA LEU A 55 -3.04 17.65 -1.82
C LEU A 55 -4.04 18.58 -1.13
N HIS A 56 -5.09 18.95 -1.87
CA HIS A 56 -6.21 19.74 -1.36
C HIS A 56 -7.10 18.91 -0.44
N ASP A 57 -7.84 19.55 0.48
CA ASP A 57 -8.69 18.86 1.46
C ASP A 57 -9.79 18.01 0.83
N ASN A 58 -10.35 18.46 -0.31
CA ASN A 58 -11.33 17.67 -1.07
C ASN A 58 -10.72 16.37 -1.62
N MET A 59 -9.46 16.40 -2.07
CA MET A 59 -8.75 15.20 -2.54
C MET A 59 -8.47 14.24 -1.39
N LYS A 60 -8.01 14.77 -0.24
CA LYS A 60 -7.80 13.97 0.99
C LYS A 60 -9.11 13.29 1.43
N SER A 61 -10.21 14.03 1.42
CA SER A 61 -11.53 13.52 1.76
C SER A 61 -12.00 12.44 0.78
N GLU A 62 -11.92 12.69 -0.53
CA GLU A 62 -12.40 11.72 -1.53
C GLU A 62 -11.55 10.45 -1.54
N MET A 63 -10.23 10.56 -1.38
CA MET A 63 -9.34 9.40 -1.21
C MET A 63 -9.74 8.57 0.01
N TYR A 64 -9.99 9.20 1.15
CA TYR A 64 -10.47 8.51 2.34
C TYR A 64 -11.82 7.81 2.08
N GLN A 65 -12.75 8.44 1.36
CA GLN A 65 -14.01 7.81 1.00
C GLN A 65 -13.84 6.64 0.02
N GLN A 66 -12.91 6.72 -0.93
CA GLN A 66 -12.59 5.61 -1.83
C GLN A 66 -12.07 4.41 -1.05
N ILE A 67 -11.12 4.62 -0.13
CA ILE A 67 -10.60 3.56 0.74
C ILE A 67 -11.72 2.98 1.59
N LYS A 68 -12.52 3.83 2.26
CA LYS A 68 -13.64 3.39 3.10
C LYS A 68 -14.65 2.53 2.35
N ARG A 69 -14.97 2.86 1.09
CA ARG A 69 -15.91 2.08 0.27
C ARG A 69 -15.32 0.77 -0.24
N PHE A 70 -13.99 0.70 -0.39
CA PHE A 70 -13.30 -0.50 -0.84
C PHE A 70 -13.17 -1.56 0.26
N LEU A 71 -12.98 -1.14 1.51
CA LEU A 71 -12.71 -2.05 2.63
C LEU A 71 -13.93 -2.92 3.00
N GLU A 72 -13.68 -4.21 3.17
CA GLU A 72 -14.62 -5.22 3.65
C GLU A 72 -14.07 -5.94 4.89
N PRO A 73 -14.93 -6.59 5.71
CA PRO A 73 -14.46 -7.42 6.82
C PRO A 73 -13.51 -8.52 6.34
N GLY A 74 -12.43 -8.75 7.08
CA GLY A 74 -11.38 -9.72 6.74
C GLY A 74 -10.21 -9.13 5.95
N ASP A 75 -10.35 -7.93 5.40
CA ASP A 75 -9.26 -7.27 4.68
C ASP A 75 -8.09 -6.97 5.61
N ALA A 76 -6.89 -7.16 5.07
CA ALA A 76 -5.64 -6.61 5.62
C ALA A 76 -5.30 -5.28 4.92
N VAL A 77 -4.71 -4.35 5.67
CA VAL A 77 -4.22 -3.08 5.16
C VAL A 77 -2.81 -2.82 5.68
N GLN A 78 -1.91 -2.44 4.78
CA GLN A 78 -0.61 -1.87 5.11
C GLN A 78 -0.51 -0.48 4.51
N MET A 79 -0.21 0.51 5.35
CA MET A 79 0.07 1.87 4.90
C MET A 79 1.57 2.09 4.96
N VAL A 80 2.16 2.27 3.78
CA VAL A 80 3.58 2.58 3.60
C VAL A 80 3.67 4.03 3.22
N GLN A 81 4.55 4.78 3.86
CA GLN A 81 4.81 6.16 3.50
C GLN A 81 6.28 6.32 3.18
N PHE A 82 6.59 7.17 2.22
CA PHE A 82 7.95 7.44 1.79
C PHE A 82 8.10 8.91 1.40
N SER A 83 9.34 9.37 1.36
CA SER A 83 9.73 10.67 0.81
C SER A 83 11.12 10.52 0.18
N SER A 84 11.76 11.63 -0.21
CA SER A 84 13.19 11.56 -0.56
C SER A 84 14.04 11.15 0.64
N PHE A 85 15.23 10.59 0.38
CA PHE A 85 16.24 10.20 1.38
C PHE A 85 16.80 11.34 2.27
N TYR A 86 16.16 12.51 2.33
CA TYR A 86 16.58 13.69 3.07
C TYR A 86 15.77 13.86 4.37
N ASN A 87 16.44 14.23 5.49
CA ASN A 87 15.88 14.61 6.79
C ASN A 87 14.67 13.78 7.28
N ASP A 88 14.93 12.64 7.93
CA ASP A 88 13.92 11.73 8.55
C ASP A 88 12.88 11.11 7.58
N GLY A 89 13.14 11.23 6.27
CA GLY A 89 12.24 10.88 5.19
C GLY A 89 12.28 9.43 4.69
N TYR A 90 12.50 8.46 5.57
CA TYR A 90 12.64 7.04 5.18
C TYR A 90 11.30 6.39 4.84
N THR A 91 11.35 5.37 3.95
CA THR A 91 10.22 4.47 3.71
C THR A 91 9.89 3.73 5.01
N ASN A 92 8.67 3.88 5.53
CA ASN A 92 8.25 3.21 6.75
C ASN A 92 6.78 2.75 6.69
N ILE A 93 6.47 1.69 7.45
CA ILE A 93 5.11 1.19 7.63
C ILE A 93 4.42 2.04 8.71
N ALA A 94 3.56 2.95 8.30
CA ALA A 94 2.81 3.84 9.19
C ALA A 94 1.67 3.09 9.92
N PHE A 95 1.05 2.12 9.24
CA PHE A 95 -0.05 1.32 9.79
C PHE A 95 -0.04 -0.09 9.21
N GLN A 96 -0.33 -1.09 10.04
CA GLN A 96 -0.53 -2.47 9.61
C GLN A 96 -1.67 -3.07 10.41
N GLY A 97 -2.73 -3.51 9.74
CA GLY A 97 -3.90 -4.01 10.44
C GLY A 97 -4.75 -4.97 9.62
N LYS A 98 -5.36 -5.93 10.30
CA LYS A 98 -6.33 -6.86 9.71
C LYS A 98 -7.60 -6.90 10.55
N THR A 99 -8.75 -6.87 9.89
CA THR A 99 -10.05 -7.05 10.56
C THR A 99 -10.43 -8.52 10.62
N ASP A 100 -11.20 -8.91 11.64
CA ASP A 100 -11.71 -10.26 11.73
C ASP A 100 -12.88 -10.47 10.78
N LEU A 101 -13.02 -11.71 10.31
CA LEU A 101 -14.19 -12.14 9.56
C LEU A 101 -15.35 -12.46 10.50
N PRO A 102 -16.61 -12.21 10.08
CA PRO A 102 -17.74 -12.82 10.75
C PRO A 102 -17.64 -14.35 10.66
N LEU A 103 -18.08 -15.04 11.70
CA LEU A 103 -18.20 -16.50 11.64
C LEU A 103 -19.16 -16.91 10.52
N ALA A 104 -18.80 -17.98 9.81
CA ALA A 104 -19.69 -18.60 8.83
C ALA A 104 -21.01 -19.04 9.51
N PRO A 105 -22.16 -19.02 8.79
CA PRO A 105 -23.47 -19.32 9.37
C PRO A 105 -23.52 -20.63 10.17
N GLU A 106 -22.85 -21.68 9.67
CA GLU A 106 -22.79 -23.00 10.32
C GLU A 106 -22.02 -22.94 11.65
N GLN A 107 -20.87 -22.26 11.67
CA GLN A 107 -20.02 -22.12 12.85
C GLN A 107 -20.71 -21.33 13.97
N ARG A 108 -21.61 -20.41 13.61
CA ARG A 108 -22.38 -19.63 14.58
C ARG A 108 -23.28 -20.51 15.46
N ASN A 109 -23.79 -21.64 14.95
CA ASN A 109 -24.65 -22.55 15.72
C ASN A 109 -23.91 -23.26 16.87
N HIS A 110 -22.58 -23.31 16.80
CA HIS A 110 -21.71 -23.92 17.81
C HIS A 110 -21.27 -22.94 18.91
N VAL A 111 -21.69 -21.67 18.82
CA VAL A 111 -21.30 -20.61 19.76
C VAL A 111 -22.50 -20.18 20.61
N ARG A 112 -22.26 -19.97 21.91
CA ARG A 112 -23.32 -19.50 22.82
C ARG A 112 -23.87 -18.15 22.35
N LYS A 113 -25.19 -17.96 22.40
CA LYS A 113 -25.86 -16.71 21.96
C LYS A 113 -25.25 -15.44 22.58
N SER A 114 -24.85 -15.49 23.84
CA SER A 114 -24.21 -14.37 24.53
C SER A 114 -22.81 -14.05 23.98
N GLN A 115 -22.05 -15.05 23.54
CA GLN A 115 -20.75 -14.87 22.88
C GLN A 115 -20.95 -14.34 21.45
N LEU A 116 -21.93 -14.85 20.70
CA LEU A 116 -22.27 -14.31 19.37
C LEU A 116 -22.65 -12.83 19.44
N ALA A 117 -23.50 -12.44 20.39
CA ALA A 117 -23.89 -11.04 20.56
C ALA A 117 -22.68 -10.13 20.89
N LYS A 118 -21.70 -10.63 21.66
CA LYS A 118 -20.44 -9.93 21.94
C LYS A 118 -19.57 -9.82 20.69
N LEU A 119 -19.43 -10.90 19.93
CA LEU A 119 -18.69 -10.93 18.65
C LEU A 119 -19.28 -9.90 17.68
N ASP A 120 -20.58 -9.95 17.42
CA ASP A 120 -21.24 -9.07 16.46
C ASP A 120 -21.11 -7.59 16.86
N LYS A 121 -21.21 -7.30 18.16
CA LYS A 121 -20.95 -5.95 18.70
C LYS A 121 -19.50 -5.54 18.53
N CYS A 122 -18.55 -6.46 18.72
CA CYS A 122 -17.13 -6.20 18.53
C CYS A 122 -16.82 -5.91 17.06
N LEU A 123 -17.24 -6.78 16.13
CA LEU A 123 -16.97 -6.63 14.69
C LEU A 123 -17.47 -5.28 14.15
N LYS A 124 -18.66 -4.84 14.57
CA LYS A 124 -19.19 -3.51 14.22
C LYS A 124 -18.28 -2.37 14.71
N LYS A 125 -17.77 -2.47 15.94
CA LYS A 125 -16.84 -1.48 16.50
C LYS A 125 -15.47 -1.55 15.82
N GLN A 126 -14.99 -2.75 15.51
CA GLN A 126 -13.70 -2.97 14.87
C GLN A 126 -13.67 -2.32 13.48
N SER A 127 -14.73 -2.50 12.67
CA SER A 127 -14.83 -1.85 11.35
C SER A 127 -14.74 -0.32 11.45
N VAL A 128 -15.47 0.29 12.39
CA VAL A 128 -15.42 1.75 12.61
C VAL A 128 -14.04 2.19 13.10
N PHE A 129 -13.45 1.46 14.05
CA PHE A 129 -12.11 1.74 14.56
C PHE A 129 -11.06 1.66 13.45
N PHE A 130 -11.11 0.61 12.63
CA PHE A 130 -10.17 0.34 11.55
C PHE A 130 -10.15 1.47 10.52
N VAL A 131 -11.34 1.84 10.02
CA VAL A 131 -11.49 2.93 9.05
C VAL A 131 -11.05 4.27 9.65
N ASN A 132 -11.41 4.57 10.91
CA ASN A 132 -10.98 5.79 11.58
C ASN A 132 -9.46 5.85 11.78
N LYS A 133 -8.83 4.72 12.12
CA LYS A 133 -7.37 4.64 12.30
C LYS A 133 -6.66 4.88 10.98
N ILE A 134 -7.12 4.31 9.88
CA ILE A 134 -6.61 4.61 8.53
C ILE A 134 -6.78 6.10 8.20
N GLY A 135 -7.95 6.68 8.45
CA GLY A 135 -8.20 8.11 8.24
C GLY A 135 -7.26 9.02 9.05
N GLN A 136 -6.98 8.65 10.32
CA GLN A 136 -6.03 9.35 11.16
C GLN A 136 -4.60 9.21 10.62
N THR A 137 -4.16 8.00 10.27
CA THR A 137 -2.83 7.76 9.69
C THR A 137 -2.65 8.55 8.39
N LEU A 138 -3.66 8.58 7.51
CA LEU A 138 -3.64 9.40 6.29
C LEU A 138 -3.41 10.88 6.63
N LYS A 139 -4.19 11.41 7.59
CA LYS A 139 -4.05 12.81 8.03
C LYS A 139 -2.65 13.11 8.55
N ASP A 140 -2.08 12.20 9.33
CA ASP A 140 -0.74 12.35 9.90
C ASP A 140 0.35 12.28 8.81
N SER A 141 0.18 11.40 7.80
CA SER A 141 1.09 11.30 6.66
C SER A 141 1.09 12.54 5.76
N PHE A 142 -0.01 13.33 5.76
CA PHE A 142 -0.12 14.59 5.01
C PHE A 142 0.35 15.83 5.76
N VAL A 143 0.98 15.67 6.93
CA VAL A 143 1.68 16.78 7.57
C VAL A 143 2.90 17.14 6.71
N ALA A 144 2.92 18.41 6.31
CA ALA A 144 3.97 19.04 5.53
C ALA A 144 5.38 18.73 6.09
N GLN A 145 6.26 18.26 5.21
CA GLN A 145 7.71 18.18 5.46
C GLN A 145 8.45 19.16 4.54
N GLU A 146 9.75 19.33 4.76
CA GLU A 146 10.59 20.09 3.82
C GLU A 146 10.46 19.49 2.41
N THR A 147 10.33 20.36 1.41
CA THR A 147 10.17 19.92 0.03
C THR A 147 11.48 19.36 -0.47
N PRO A 148 11.54 18.08 -0.86
CA PRO A 148 12.77 17.53 -1.33
C PRO A 148 13.10 17.96 -2.76
N THR A 149 14.36 17.81 -3.12
CA THR A 149 14.89 18.19 -4.44
C THR A 149 14.62 17.12 -5.51
N ASN A 150 14.54 15.84 -5.11
CA ASN A 150 14.38 14.69 -6.02
C ASN A 150 13.30 13.72 -5.51
N THR A 151 12.62 13.04 -6.43
CA THR A 151 11.62 12.00 -6.16
C THR A 151 12.04 10.73 -6.89
N GLU A 152 12.54 9.75 -6.13
CA GLU A 152 13.00 8.46 -6.66
C GLU A 152 11.89 7.40 -6.56
N LEU A 153 10.83 7.55 -7.36
CA LEU A 153 9.66 6.67 -7.29
C LEU A 153 10.01 5.26 -7.75
N ILE A 154 10.77 5.10 -8.83
CA ILE A 154 11.09 3.76 -9.37
C ILE A 154 11.83 2.92 -8.32
N GLY A 155 12.88 3.47 -7.71
CA GLY A 155 13.63 2.80 -6.64
C GLY A 155 12.74 2.48 -5.44
N THR A 156 11.99 3.46 -4.96
CA THR A 156 11.11 3.29 -3.80
C THR A 156 10.02 2.25 -4.05
N LEU A 157 9.40 2.27 -5.23
CA LEU A 157 8.38 1.30 -5.62
C LEU A 157 8.96 -0.11 -5.76
N SER A 158 10.20 -0.23 -6.23
CA SER A 158 10.92 -1.51 -6.26
C SER A 158 11.13 -2.08 -4.84
N ASP A 159 11.57 -1.25 -3.89
CA ASP A 159 11.76 -1.67 -2.51
C ASP A 159 10.45 -2.10 -1.85
N ILE A 160 9.38 -1.33 -2.06
CA ILE A 160 8.05 -1.65 -1.53
C ILE A 160 7.51 -2.95 -2.16
N ALA A 161 7.69 -3.14 -3.47
CA ALA A 161 7.25 -4.36 -4.13
C ALA A 161 7.96 -5.59 -3.55
N SER A 162 9.29 -5.55 -3.47
CA SER A 162 10.12 -6.69 -3.05
C SER A 162 10.05 -6.98 -1.54
N GLN A 163 9.95 -5.96 -0.70
CA GLN A 163 10.03 -6.11 0.76
C GLN A 163 8.67 -6.15 1.45
N ILE A 164 7.61 -5.62 0.82
CA ILE A 164 6.29 -5.47 1.45
C ILE A 164 5.24 -6.25 0.68
N VAL A 165 5.04 -5.94 -0.60
CA VAL A 165 3.97 -6.56 -1.40
C VAL A 165 4.22 -8.05 -1.63
N ALA A 166 5.47 -8.42 -1.98
CA ALA A 166 5.86 -9.81 -2.22
C ALA A 166 5.76 -10.70 -0.97
N ASN A 167 5.93 -10.12 0.23
CA ASN A 167 5.87 -10.85 1.50
C ASN A 167 4.44 -11.13 1.97
N SER A 168 3.43 -10.56 1.32
CA SER A 168 2.03 -10.81 1.68
C SER A 168 1.53 -12.17 1.20
N SER A 169 0.91 -12.89 2.13
CA SER A 169 0.20 -14.14 1.89
C SER A 169 -1.18 -13.96 1.25
N ALA A 170 -1.63 -12.72 1.01
CA ALA A 170 -2.94 -12.46 0.44
C ALA A 170 -3.06 -13.01 -0.97
N LYS A 171 -4.19 -13.68 -1.26
CA LYS A 171 -4.49 -14.18 -2.61
C LYS A 171 -4.67 -13.05 -3.61
N ARG A 172 -5.29 -11.96 -3.19
CA ARG A 172 -5.47 -10.74 -3.97
C ARG A 172 -4.74 -9.57 -3.31
N LYS A 173 -3.83 -8.95 -4.06
CA LYS A 173 -3.05 -7.79 -3.63
C LYS A 173 -3.51 -6.57 -4.41
N VAL A 174 -3.86 -5.50 -3.70
CA VAL A 174 -4.26 -4.23 -4.30
C VAL A 174 -3.32 -3.15 -3.79
N VAL A 175 -2.74 -2.36 -4.68
CA VAL A 175 -1.86 -1.25 -4.32
C VAL A 175 -2.53 0.06 -4.71
N LEU A 176 -2.82 0.91 -3.74
CA LEU A 176 -3.21 2.29 -3.93
C LEU A 176 -1.98 3.19 -3.77
N LEU A 177 -1.48 3.72 -4.88
CA LEU A 177 -0.40 4.69 -4.91
C LEU A 177 -0.97 6.11 -4.82
N VAL A 178 -0.45 6.91 -3.90
CA VAL A 178 -0.77 8.34 -3.78
C VAL A 178 0.51 9.10 -4.09
N SER A 179 0.70 9.50 -5.35
CA SER A 179 1.89 10.17 -5.86
C SER A 179 1.56 11.02 -7.10
N ASP A 180 2.38 12.05 -7.36
CA ASP A 180 2.28 12.87 -8.57
C ASP A 180 2.75 12.10 -9.82
N MET A 181 3.41 10.96 -9.59
CA MET A 181 3.96 10.06 -10.59
C MET A 181 5.04 10.72 -11.46
N LEU A 182 5.74 11.71 -10.91
CA LEU A 182 6.82 12.44 -11.57
C LEU A 182 8.18 11.96 -11.07
N GLU A 183 8.79 11.06 -11.84
CA GLU A 183 10.13 10.56 -11.56
C GLU A 183 11.19 11.66 -11.70
N ASN A 184 12.11 11.73 -10.75
CA ASN A 184 13.31 12.55 -10.82
C ASN A 184 14.49 11.84 -10.13
N SER A 185 15.04 10.82 -10.80
CA SER A 185 16.17 10.00 -10.31
C SER A 185 17.33 9.94 -11.31
N ASP A 186 18.36 9.18 -10.96
CA ASP A 186 19.51 8.85 -11.81
C ASP A 186 19.17 7.81 -12.91
N ILE A 187 18.01 7.15 -12.83
CA ILE A 187 17.50 6.22 -13.85
C ILE A 187 16.88 7.00 -15.01
N THR A 188 15.92 7.87 -14.68
CA THR A 188 15.27 8.80 -15.61
C THR A 188 14.71 9.99 -14.83
N SER A 189 14.47 11.09 -15.53
CA SER A 189 13.81 12.26 -14.97
C SER A 189 12.74 12.77 -15.92
N PHE A 190 11.55 13.04 -15.39
CA PHE A 190 10.43 13.64 -16.14
C PHE A 190 10.50 15.17 -16.13
N TYR A 191 11.61 15.73 -15.65
CA TYR A 191 11.92 17.14 -15.67
C TYR A 191 13.00 17.47 -16.71
N GLY A 192 13.00 18.71 -17.18
CA GLY A 192 14.03 19.29 -18.03
C GLY A 192 13.93 20.81 -17.98
N ASN A 193 15.05 21.50 -17.77
CA ASN A 193 15.10 22.97 -17.58
C ASN A 193 14.12 23.46 -16.48
N GLY A 194 14.03 22.72 -15.37
CA GLY A 194 13.16 23.07 -14.22
C GLY A 194 11.66 22.92 -14.47
N ARG A 195 11.24 22.24 -15.54
CA ARG A 195 9.82 22.02 -15.88
C ARG A 195 9.59 20.56 -16.24
N ILE A 196 8.35 20.09 -16.12
CA ILE A 196 7.98 18.77 -16.63
C ILE A 196 8.17 18.74 -18.15
N ARG A 197 8.96 17.79 -18.64
CA ARG A 197 9.17 17.59 -20.07
C ARG A 197 8.14 16.61 -20.64
N THR A 198 8.02 16.64 -21.97
CA THR A 198 7.32 15.60 -22.72
C THR A 198 8.25 14.40 -22.79
N ILE A 199 7.84 13.25 -22.24
CA ILE A 199 8.66 12.03 -22.20
C ILE A 199 8.38 11.13 -23.40
N ASP A 200 9.32 10.23 -23.70
CA ASP A 200 9.13 9.15 -24.65
C ASP A 200 9.02 7.84 -23.87
N PRO A 201 7.80 7.32 -23.64
CA PRO A 201 7.58 6.19 -22.73
C PRO A 201 8.43 4.96 -23.04
N GLN A 202 8.68 4.68 -24.32
CA GLN A 202 9.47 3.52 -24.73
C GLN A 202 10.95 3.70 -24.39
N LYS A 203 11.50 4.91 -24.61
CA LYS A 203 12.88 5.22 -24.22
C LYS A 203 13.05 5.18 -22.71
N GLU A 204 12.12 5.77 -21.96
CA GLU A 204 12.21 5.75 -20.49
C GLU A 204 12.13 4.31 -19.95
N LEU A 205 11.22 3.47 -20.46
CA LEU A 205 11.14 2.06 -20.05
C LEU A 205 12.39 1.26 -20.42
N ALA A 206 13.06 1.58 -21.55
CA ALA A 206 14.32 0.97 -21.90
C ALA A 206 15.43 1.33 -20.91
N LEU A 207 15.45 2.55 -20.37
CA LEU A 207 16.39 2.94 -19.30
C LEU A 207 16.14 2.15 -18.02
N VAL A 208 14.88 2.00 -17.60
CA VAL A 208 14.50 1.17 -16.45
C VAL A 208 14.97 -0.28 -16.63
N SER A 209 14.76 -0.84 -17.83
CA SER A 209 15.22 -2.17 -18.20
C SER A 209 16.74 -2.32 -18.11
N GLN A 210 17.50 -1.39 -18.70
CA GLN A 210 18.97 -1.39 -18.69
C GLN A 210 19.54 -1.32 -17.27
N LYS A 211 18.83 -0.66 -16.37
CA LYS A 211 19.20 -0.55 -14.95
C LYS A 211 18.68 -1.70 -14.08
N SER A 212 17.95 -2.67 -14.66
CA SER A 212 17.35 -3.80 -13.94
C SER A 212 16.41 -3.36 -12.80
N MET A 213 15.63 -2.29 -13.04
CA MET A 213 14.77 -1.66 -12.04
C MET A 213 13.28 -2.02 -12.19
N PHE A 214 12.97 -3.12 -12.88
CA PHE A 214 11.63 -3.73 -12.82
C PHE A 214 11.61 -4.76 -11.70
N THR A 215 10.56 -4.71 -10.88
CA THR A 215 10.44 -5.54 -9.69
C THR A 215 9.03 -6.13 -9.59
N ASP A 216 8.94 -7.41 -9.27
CA ASP A 216 7.67 -8.13 -9.22
C ASP A 216 6.73 -7.59 -8.12
N PHE A 217 5.53 -7.14 -8.52
CA PHE A 217 4.44 -6.71 -7.64
C PHE A 217 3.47 -7.85 -7.27
N ALA A 218 3.87 -9.10 -7.49
CA ALA A 218 3.12 -10.31 -7.14
C ALA A 218 1.68 -10.32 -7.71
N ASN A 219 1.52 -9.94 -8.98
CA ASN A 219 0.23 -9.83 -9.69
C ASN A 219 -0.72 -8.77 -9.10
N ALA A 220 -0.21 -7.73 -8.45
CA ALA A 220 -1.07 -6.74 -7.81
C ALA A 220 -1.91 -5.90 -8.79
N ASP A 221 -3.12 -5.57 -8.35
CA ASP A 221 -3.99 -4.57 -8.97
C ASP A 221 -3.56 -3.17 -8.50
N ILE A 222 -3.16 -2.30 -9.42
CA ILE A 222 -2.63 -0.97 -9.11
C ILE A 222 -3.68 0.11 -9.39
N TYR A 223 -3.87 0.99 -8.41
CA TYR A 223 -4.64 2.22 -8.51
C TYR A 223 -3.76 3.41 -8.14
N ILE A 224 -3.90 4.52 -8.83
CA ILE A 224 -3.11 5.74 -8.58
C ILE A 224 -4.05 6.92 -8.32
N ILE A 225 -3.75 7.73 -7.31
CA ILE A 225 -4.35 9.04 -7.04
C ILE A 225 -3.23 10.08 -6.98
N GLY A 226 -3.48 11.27 -7.51
CA GLY A 226 -2.57 12.42 -7.41
C GLY A 226 -1.74 12.70 -8.65
N THR A 227 -1.89 11.93 -9.73
CA THR A 227 -1.03 12.08 -10.92
C THR A 227 -1.06 13.50 -11.48
N GLY A 228 0.13 14.09 -11.65
CA GLY A 228 0.30 15.43 -12.22
C GLY A 228 -0.07 16.59 -11.31
N VAL A 229 -0.31 16.33 -10.02
CA VAL A 229 -0.61 17.37 -9.03
C VAL A 229 0.70 17.98 -8.53
N LEU A 230 0.87 19.28 -8.77
CA LEU A 230 2.11 20.00 -8.48
C LEU A 230 1.91 21.08 -7.40
N PRO A 231 2.95 21.39 -6.62
CA PRO A 231 2.91 22.47 -5.65
C PRO A 231 2.52 23.81 -6.31
N GLY A 232 1.63 24.56 -5.66
CA GLY A 232 1.26 25.92 -6.06
C GLY A 232 0.40 26.04 -7.32
N GLY A 233 -0.06 24.93 -7.94
CA GLY A 233 -1.04 24.95 -9.05
C GLY A 233 -0.56 25.60 -10.36
N GLN A 234 0.69 26.02 -10.46
CA GLN A 234 1.21 26.90 -11.52
C GLN A 234 1.80 26.15 -12.72
N SER A 235 2.13 24.86 -12.57
CA SER A 235 2.68 24.07 -13.67
C SER A 235 1.59 23.18 -14.28
N TYR A 236 1.04 23.61 -15.41
CA TYR A 236 0.06 22.83 -16.16
C TYR A 236 0.71 21.60 -16.80
N VAL A 237 0.22 20.40 -16.48
CA VAL A 237 0.58 19.19 -17.22
C VAL A 237 -0.43 18.98 -18.33
N SER A 238 0.04 19.11 -19.58
CA SER A 238 -0.84 18.98 -20.74
C SER A 238 -1.41 17.57 -20.87
N THR A 239 -2.57 17.46 -21.53
CA THR A 239 -3.20 16.18 -21.85
C THR A 239 -2.24 15.21 -22.54
N GLN A 240 -1.35 15.72 -23.41
CA GLN A 240 -0.33 14.91 -24.07
C GLN A 240 0.71 14.36 -23.07
N LYS A 241 1.25 15.20 -22.19
CA LYS A 241 2.19 14.78 -21.15
C LYS A 241 1.55 13.76 -20.20
N MET A 242 0.31 14.01 -19.79
CA MET A 242 -0.48 13.07 -18.97
C MET A 242 -0.66 11.70 -19.65
N LYS A 243 -0.95 11.68 -20.97
CA LYS A 243 -1.07 10.42 -21.73
C LYS A 243 0.25 9.66 -21.78
N GLN A 244 1.38 10.36 -21.95
CA GLN A 244 2.70 9.74 -21.98
C GLN A 244 3.09 9.19 -20.61
N LEU A 245 2.84 9.93 -19.52
CA LEU A 245 3.04 9.45 -18.15
C LEU A 245 2.21 8.19 -17.88
N GLN A 246 0.93 8.20 -18.25
CA GLN A 246 0.08 7.01 -18.14
C GLN A 246 0.64 5.82 -18.93
N THR A 247 1.12 6.05 -20.15
CA THR A 247 1.71 5.00 -20.99
C THR A 247 2.98 4.42 -20.36
N PHE A 248 3.84 5.28 -19.83
CA PHE A 248 5.04 4.85 -19.11
C PHE A 248 4.69 4.00 -17.89
N TRP A 249 3.86 4.50 -16.98
CA TRP A 249 3.52 3.79 -15.75
C TRP A 249 2.75 2.50 -16.00
N GLN A 250 1.87 2.47 -16.99
CA GLN A 250 1.22 1.23 -17.41
C GLN A 250 2.24 0.19 -17.89
N GLY A 251 3.22 0.60 -18.70
CA GLY A 251 4.28 -0.28 -19.16
C GLY A 251 5.23 -0.72 -18.04
N TYR A 252 5.49 0.15 -17.06
CA TYR A 252 6.28 -0.18 -15.88
C TYR A 252 5.60 -1.27 -15.06
N PHE A 253 4.34 -1.06 -14.65
CA PHE A 253 3.62 -2.08 -13.86
C PHE A 253 3.43 -3.39 -14.62
N GLN A 254 3.20 -3.34 -15.94
CA GLN A 254 3.09 -4.55 -16.75
C GLN A 254 4.40 -5.38 -16.76
N GLN A 255 5.57 -4.73 -16.91
CA GLN A 255 6.85 -5.43 -16.85
C GLN A 255 7.22 -5.88 -15.42
N SER A 256 6.63 -5.22 -14.43
CA SER A 256 6.76 -5.51 -13.01
C SER A 256 5.68 -6.46 -12.47
N ASN A 257 5.05 -7.26 -13.35
CA ASN A 257 4.01 -8.25 -13.00
C ASN A 257 2.86 -7.68 -12.14
N ALA A 258 2.32 -6.55 -12.60
CA ALA A 258 1.17 -5.87 -12.01
C ALA A 258 0.27 -5.30 -13.10
N LYS A 259 -0.95 -4.91 -12.71
CA LYS A 259 -1.96 -4.37 -13.63
C LYS A 259 -2.46 -3.01 -13.16
N LEU A 260 -2.18 -1.97 -13.94
CA LEU A 260 -2.76 -0.63 -13.71
C LEU A 260 -4.25 -0.63 -14.06
N LEU A 261 -5.11 -0.65 -13.05
CA LEU A 261 -6.58 -0.65 -13.19
C LEU A 261 -7.17 0.76 -13.20
N GLY A 262 -6.50 1.73 -12.60
CA GLY A 262 -6.96 3.12 -12.61
C GLY A 262 -5.84 4.11 -12.31
N MET A 263 -5.82 5.21 -13.06
CA MET A 263 -4.90 6.32 -12.83
C MET A 263 -5.68 7.64 -12.73
N GLY A 264 -5.80 8.15 -11.51
CA GLY A 264 -6.49 9.38 -11.18
C GLY A 264 -5.69 10.60 -11.60
N ARG A 265 -6.33 11.48 -12.39
CA ARG A 265 -5.75 12.73 -12.90
C ARG A 265 -6.61 13.92 -12.48
N PRO A 266 -6.67 14.29 -11.19
CA PRO A 266 -5.89 13.72 -10.09
C PRO A 266 -6.64 12.64 -9.28
N MET A 267 -7.98 12.55 -9.41
CA MET A 267 -8.79 11.58 -8.69
C MET A 267 -9.24 10.44 -9.60
N LEU A 268 -9.46 9.26 -9.03
CA LEU A 268 -10.08 8.14 -9.74
C LEU A 268 -11.52 8.48 -10.12
N LEU A 269 -11.90 8.20 -11.37
CA LEU A 269 -13.27 8.38 -11.85
C LEU A 269 -14.18 7.20 -11.49
N SER A 270 -13.59 6.03 -11.22
CA SER A 270 -14.27 4.82 -10.81
C SER A 270 -13.86 4.42 -9.40
N GLN A 271 -14.71 3.67 -8.72
CA GLN A 271 -14.34 3.06 -7.45
C GLN A 271 -13.28 1.98 -7.65
N MET A 272 -12.42 1.81 -6.65
CA MET A 272 -11.57 0.63 -6.56
C MET A 272 -12.46 -0.60 -6.41
N LYS A 273 -12.07 -1.71 -7.03
CA LYS A 273 -12.79 -2.99 -6.98
C LYS A 273 -11.93 -4.01 -6.28
#